data_AF-A0A820MYH2-F1
#
_entry.id   AF-A0A820MYH2-F1
#
_cell.length_a   1.000
_cell.length_b   1.000
_cell.length_c   1.000
_cell.angle_alpha   90.00
_cell.angle_beta   90.00
_cell.angle_gamma   90.00
#
_symmetry.space_group_name_H-M   'P 1'
#
loop_
_entity.id
_entity.type
_entity.pdbx_description
1 polymer ?
#
loop_
_entity_poly.entity_id
_entity_poly.type
_entity_poly.pdbx_seq_one_letter_code
_entity_poly.pdbx_strand_id
1 'polypeptide(L)'
;MYIFDQTFPEYNAKKFILDFFKDPNVLNTLKMFTKAGEWQLLGQPAHDVRIEQLNTNILSLEFFDRLFNNKIIREQGHIKKCIEEYKDEFIISDELRKVLIMDEFDSYDIFSDNDRKEFIF
;
A
#
# COMPACT_ATOMS: atom_id res chain seq x y z
N MET A 1 10.55 16.52 -13.04
CA MET A 1 9.80 15.47 -13.76
C MET A 1 10.71 14.26 -13.81
N TYR A 2 10.29 13.14 -13.22
CA TYR A 2 11.06 11.89 -13.27
C TYR A 2 10.72 11.20 -14.59
N ILE A 3 11.54 11.38 -15.62
CA ILE A 3 11.41 10.61 -16.86
C ILE A 3 12.49 9.55 -16.81
N PHE A 4 12.10 8.33 -16.42
CA PHE A 4 12.96 7.16 -16.43
C PHE A 4 12.51 6.22 -17.55
N ASP A 5 12.74 6.66 -18.79
CA ASP A 5 12.33 5.95 -20.01
C ASP A 5 13.36 4.87 -20.36
N GLN A 6 13.37 3.80 -19.58
CA GLN A 6 14.06 2.55 -19.94
C GLN A 6 13.04 1.50 -20.36
N THR A 7 13.41 0.63 -21.31
CA THR A 7 12.58 -0.53 -21.65
C THR A 7 12.36 -1.37 -20.40
N PHE A 8 11.10 -1.66 -20.07
CA PHE A 8 10.71 -2.44 -18.90
C PHE A 8 10.18 -3.81 -19.31
N PRO A 9 11.02 -4.86 -19.33
CA PRO A 9 10.54 -6.23 -19.30
C PRO A 9 10.17 -6.61 -17.85
N GLU A 10 9.00 -7.21 -17.64
CA GLU A 10 8.53 -7.63 -16.30
C GLU A 10 9.53 -8.53 -15.58
N TYR A 11 10.21 -9.44 -16.30
CA TYR A 11 11.25 -10.31 -15.72
C TYR A 11 12.46 -9.56 -15.16
N ASN A 12 12.64 -8.29 -15.52
CA ASN A 12 13.69 -7.40 -15.06
C ASN A 12 13.20 -6.35 -14.05
N ALA A 13 11.97 -6.46 -13.54
CA ALA A 13 11.39 -5.46 -12.65
C ALA A 13 12.28 -5.14 -11.44
N LYS A 14 12.87 -6.16 -10.81
CA LYS A 14 13.81 -5.98 -9.69
C LYS A 14 15.00 -5.10 -10.06
N LYS A 15 15.62 -5.35 -11.22
CA LYS A 15 16.75 -4.57 -11.69
C LYS A 15 16.32 -3.14 -12.02
N PHE A 16 15.22 -2.97 -12.75
CA PHE A 16 14.71 -1.66 -13.14
C PHE A 16 14.44 -0.77 -11.92
N ILE A 17 13.75 -1.30 -10.89
CA ILE A 17 13.45 -0.55 -9.66
C ILE A 17 14.74 -0.27 -8.88
N LEU A 18 15.66 -1.22 -8.81
CA LEU A 18 16.97 -1.00 -8.17
C LEU A 18 17.78 0.09 -8.88
N ASP A 19 17.78 0.10 -10.22
CA ASP A 19 18.47 1.10 -11.04
C ASP A 19 17.82 2.49 -10.85
N PHE A 20 16.49 2.57 -10.73
CA PHE A 20 15.77 3.80 -10.37
C PHE A 20 16.26 4.37 -9.02
N PHE A 21 16.34 3.54 -7.97
CA PHE A 21 16.84 3.98 -6.65
C PHE A 21 18.36 4.18 -6.57
N LYS A 22 19.08 3.95 -7.67
CA LYS A 22 20.51 4.26 -7.83
C LYS A 22 20.76 5.45 -8.75
N ASP A 23 19.73 5.95 -9.44
CA ASP A 23 19.86 7.07 -10.35
C ASP A 23 20.27 8.35 -9.60
N PRO A 24 21.32 9.07 -10.03
CA PRO A 24 21.78 10.27 -9.35
C PRO A 24 20.72 11.37 -9.23
N ASN A 25 19.79 11.49 -10.18
CA ASN A 25 18.71 12.48 -10.05
C ASN A 25 17.74 12.05 -8.96
N VAL A 26 17.32 10.78 -8.96
CA VAL A 26 16.45 10.22 -7.92
C VAL A 26 17.06 10.41 -6.53
N LEU A 27 18.35 10.10 -6.35
CA LEU A 27 19.04 10.25 -5.07
C LEU A 27 19.04 11.70 -4.54
N ASN A 28 19.12 12.67 -5.44
CA ASN A 28 19.23 14.09 -5.10
C ASN A 28 17.89 14.83 -5.05
N THR A 29 16.79 14.23 -5.52
CA THR A 29 15.48 14.89 -5.56
C THR A 29 14.36 14.13 -4.85
N LEU A 30 14.45 12.81 -4.73
CA LEU A 30 13.43 12.02 -4.05
C LEU A 30 13.54 12.25 -2.53
N LYS A 31 12.43 12.69 -1.93
CA LYS A 31 12.32 12.86 -0.49
C LYS A 31 11.56 11.70 0.12
N MET A 32 12.07 11.19 1.23
CA MET A 32 11.41 10.18 2.06
C MET A 32 11.04 10.79 3.40
N PHE A 33 9.90 10.36 3.94
CA PHE A 33 9.49 10.73 5.29
C PHE A 33 10.14 9.78 6.28
N THR A 34 10.86 10.34 7.26
CA THR A 34 11.63 9.55 8.22
C THR A 34 10.85 9.32 9.50
N LYS A 35 11.26 8.33 10.31
CA LYS A 35 10.71 8.08 11.65
C LYS A 35 10.87 9.28 12.60
N ALA A 36 11.77 10.20 12.29
CA ALA A 36 11.94 11.46 13.03
C ALA A 36 10.85 12.51 12.71
N GLY A 37 9.93 12.22 11.78
CA GLY A 37 8.86 13.13 11.38
C GLY A 37 9.31 14.19 10.36
N GLU A 38 10.47 13.99 9.74
CA GLU A 38 11.06 14.94 8.80
C GLU A 38 11.17 14.38 7.39
N TRP A 39 10.99 15.25 6.40
CA TRP A 39 11.29 14.95 5.00
C TRP A 39 12.78 15.11 4.73
N GLN A 40 13.44 14.02 4.36
CA GLN A 40 14.86 14.01 4.03
C GLN A 40 15.07 13.46 2.62
N LEU A 41 16.16 13.86 1.96
CA LEU A 41 16.54 13.27 0.67
C LEU A 41 16.92 11.80 0.86
N LEU A 42 16.63 10.95 -0.13
CA LEU A 42 17.07 9.56 -0.13
C LEU A 42 18.60 9.49 0.02
N GLY A 43 19.34 10.30 -0.74
CA GLY A 43 20.75 10.63 -0.53
C GLY A 43 21.77 9.50 -0.67
N GLN A 44 21.33 8.23 -0.65
CA GLN A 44 22.19 7.05 -0.74
C GLN A 44 21.57 5.99 -1.65
N PRO A 45 22.38 5.31 -2.48
CA PRO A 45 21.92 4.23 -3.33
C PRO A 45 21.24 3.10 -2.55
N ALA A 46 20.10 2.61 -3.02
CA ALA A 46 19.47 1.43 -2.43
C ALA A 46 20.34 0.18 -2.60
N HIS A 47 20.43 -0.62 -1.53
CA HIS A 47 21.17 -1.89 -1.53
C HIS A 47 20.33 -3.04 -2.09
N ASP A 48 19.03 -3.05 -1.79
CA ASP A 48 18.06 -4.04 -2.25
C ASP A 48 16.69 -3.39 -2.41
N VAL A 49 15.83 -4.05 -3.18
CA VAL A 49 14.43 -3.67 -3.39
C VAL A 49 13.55 -4.90 -3.25
N ARG A 50 12.41 -4.74 -2.57
CA ARG A 50 11.33 -5.72 -2.51
C ARG A 50 10.22 -5.25 -3.45
N ILE A 51 9.70 -6.17 -4.23
CA ILE A 51 8.63 -5.90 -5.19
C ILE A 51 7.55 -6.94 -4.94
N GLU A 52 6.32 -6.47 -4.81
CA GLU A 52 5.13 -7.28 -4.77
C GLU A 52 4.26 -6.92 -5.97
N GLN A 53 3.84 -7.92 -6.73
CA GLN A 53 2.96 -7.71 -7.87
C GLN A 53 1.53 -7.70 -7.39
N LEU A 54 0.84 -6.59 -7.70
CA LEU A 54 -0.59 -6.46 -7.49
C LEU A 54 -1.35 -7.14 -8.62
N ASN A 55 -2.51 -7.67 -8.27
CA ASN A 55 -3.52 -8.00 -9.25
C ASN A 55 -4.17 -6.70 -9.74
N THR A 56 -4.55 -6.66 -11.02
CA THR A 56 -5.24 -5.53 -11.64
C THR A 56 -6.39 -6.04 -12.52
N ASN A 57 -7.16 -6.97 -11.98
CA ASN A 57 -8.17 -7.70 -12.76
C ASN A 57 -9.59 -7.21 -12.47
N ILE A 58 -9.79 -6.54 -11.34
CA ILE A 58 -11.12 -6.09 -10.91
C ILE A 58 -11.36 -4.66 -11.38
N LEU A 59 -12.36 -4.51 -12.26
CA LEU A 59 -12.74 -3.22 -12.86
C LEU A 59 -14.04 -2.65 -12.29
N SER A 60 -14.82 -3.47 -11.59
CA SER A 60 -16.11 -3.08 -11.02
C SER A 60 -15.94 -2.56 -9.58
N LEU A 61 -16.63 -1.45 -9.26
CA LEU A 61 -16.69 -0.93 -7.90
C LEU A 61 -17.54 -1.79 -6.95
N GLU A 62 -18.33 -2.72 -7.49
CA GLU A 62 -19.08 -3.71 -6.69
C GLU A 62 -18.16 -4.55 -5.79
N PHE A 63 -16.86 -4.59 -6.11
CA PHE A 63 -15.83 -5.16 -5.25
C PHE A 63 -15.88 -4.62 -3.81
N PHE A 64 -16.25 -3.35 -3.64
CA PHE A 64 -16.35 -2.70 -2.35
C PHE A 64 -17.71 -2.88 -1.65
N ASP A 65 -18.72 -3.47 -2.30
CA ASP A 65 -20.04 -3.71 -1.69
C ASP A 65 -19.94 -4.61 -0.46
N ARG A 66 -18.90 -5.43 -0.40
CA ARG A 66 -18.53 -6.24 0.77
C ARG A 66 -18.39 -5.39 2.03
N LEU A 67 -17.87 -4.17 1.92
CA LEU A 67 -17.74 -3.23 3.04
C LEU A 67 -19.11 -2.81 3.58
N PHE A 68 -20.07 -2.58 2.69
CA PHE A 68 -21.45 -2.24 3.06
C PHE A 68 -22.16 -3.45 3.67
N ASN A 69 -22.12 -4.59 2.99
CA ASN A 69 -22.80 -5.82 3.38
C ASN A 69 -22.32 -6.36 4.74
N ASN A 70 -21.04 -6.12 5.08
CA ASN A 70 -20.43 -6.52 6.35
C ASN A 70 -20.40 -5.38 7.39
N LYS A 71 -21.13 -4.27 7.18
CA LYS A 71 -21.31 -3.17 8.15
C LYS A 71 -20.00 -2.47 8.57
N ILE A 72 -19.01 -2.47 7.67
CA ILE A 72 -17.74 -1.74 7.83
C ILE A 72 -17.95 -0.24 7.60
N ILE A 73 -18.84 0.08 6.67
CA ILE A 73 -19.30 1.45 6.39
C ILE A 73 -20.75 1.63 6.85
N ARG A 74 -21.10 2.86 7.20
CA ARG A 74 -22.48 3.27 7.53
C ARG A 74 -23.28 3.42 6.24
N GLU A 75 -24.61 3.50 6.37
CA GLU A 75 -25.53 3.72 5.24
C GLU A 75 -25.18 4.96 4.40
N GLN A 76 -24.57 5.97 5.03
CA GLN A 76 -24.14 7.21 4.40
C GLN A 76 -22.76 7.11 3.70
N GLY A 77 -22.14 5.93 3.70
CA GLY A 77 -20.81 5.68 3.12
C GLY A 77 -19.63 5.99 4.05
N HIS A 78 -19.88 6.52 5.26
CA HIS A 78 -18.81 6.80 6.22
C HIS A 78 -18.24 5.52 6.83
N ILE A 79 -16.90 5.39 6.85
CA ILE A 79 -16.21 4.30 7.54
C ILE A 79 -16.53 4.36 9.04
N LYS A 80 -16.96 3.23 9.59
CA LYS A 80 -17.29 3.12 11.02
C LYS A 80 -16.00 3.20 11.85
N LYS A 81 -15.96 4.15 12.78
CA LYS A 81 -14.87 4.30 13.75
C LYS A 81 -14.92 3.24 14.83
N CYS A 82 -13.76 2.88 15.38
CA CYS A 82 -13.63 1.97 16.52
C CYS A 82 -12.73 2.59 17.59
N ILE A 83 -12.59 1.89 18.73
CA ILE A 83 -11.60 2.25 19.74
C ILE A 83 -10.22 2.11 19.13
N GLU A 84 -9.33 3.04 19.45
CA GLU A 84 -7.95 3.01 18.97
C GLU A 84 -7.20 1.82 19.54
N GLU A 85 -6.65 0.99 18.65
CA GLU A 85 -5.81 -0.15 18.97
C GLU A 85 -4.48 -0.03 18.21
N TYR A 86 -3.38 -0.45 18.83
CA TYR A 86 -2.05 -0.39 18.22
C TYR A 86 -1.70 -1.78 17.68
N LYS A 87 -1.40 -1.87 16.38
CA LYS A 87 -0.85 -3.08 15.75
C LYS A 87 0.42 -2.70 14.99
N ASP A 88 1.55 -3.19 15.45
CA ASP A 88 2.89 -2.82 14.99
C ASP A 88 3.11 -1.30 14.98
N GLU A 89 3.37 -0.70 13.80
CA GLU A 89 3.58 0.73 13.61
C GLU A 89 2.27 1.49 13.27
N PHE A 90 1.12 0.82 13.29
CA PHE A 90 -0.17 1.37 12.88
C PHE A 90 -1.13 1.61 14.05
N ILE A 91 -1.88 2.72 13.96
CA ILE A 91 -3.03 3.01 14.81
C ILE A 91 -4.29 2.58 14.07
N ILE A 92 -4.99 1.60 14.61
CA ILE A 92 -6.25 1.09 14.11
C ILE A 92 -7.39 1.85 14.79
N SER A 93 -8.02 2.77 14.06
CA SER A 93 -9.07 3.66 14.57
C SER A 93 -10.40 3.56 13.81
N ASP A 94 -10.49 2.63 12.84
CA ASP A 94 -11.73 2.31 12.15
C ASP A 94 -11.79 0.87 11.63
N GLU A 95 -13.00 0.41 11.34
CA GLU A 95 -13.29 -0.96 10.91
C GLU A 95 -12.59 -1.31 9.59
N LEU A 96 -12.35 -0.33 8.70
CA LEU A 96 -11.62 -0.60 7.46
C LEU A 96 -10.18 -1.02 7.76
N ARG A 97 -9.49 -0.31 8.65
CA ARG A 97 -8.14 -0.73 9.06
C ARG A 97 -8.14 -2.10 9.76
N LYS A 98 -9.21 -2.46 10.48
CA LYS A 98 -9.37 -3.82 11.03
C LYS A 98 -9.40 -4.87 9.92
N VAL A 99 -10.27 -4.66 8.92
CA VAL A 99 -10.35 -5.52 7.74
C VAL A 99 -8.97 -5.68 7.09
N LEU A 100 -8.22 -4.59 6.92
CA LEU A 100 -6.97 -4.64 6.16
C LEU A 100 -5.81 -5.27 6.93
N ILE A 101 -5.72 -5.03 8.25
CA ILE A 101 -4.49 -5.26 9.03
C ILE A 101 -4.68 -6.30 10.14
N MET A 102 -5.89 -6.48 10.68
CA MET A 102 -6.13 -7.30 11.87
C MET A 102 -6.64 -8.71 11.53
N ASP A 103 -5.71 -9.63 11.24
CA ASP A 103 -5.96 -11.04 10.91
C ASP A 103 -6.64 -11.85 12.02
N GLU A 104 -6.70 -11.30 13.23
CA GLU A 104 -7.41 -11.89 14.36
C GLU A 104 -8.93 -11.57 14.41
N PHE A 105 -9.44 -10.70 13.52
CA PHE A 105 -10.86 -10.32 13.48
C PHE A 105 -11.61 -10.97 12.32
N ASP A 106 -12.86 -11.38 12.55
CA ASP A 106 -13.74 -11.95 11.50
C ASP A 106 -13.91 -11.04 10.27
N SER A 107 -13.78 -9.72 10.45
CA SER A 107 -13.86 -8.75 9.36
C SER A 107 -12.67 -8.81 8.40
N TYR A 108 -11.55 -9.44 8.80
CA TYR A 108 -10.40 -9.65 7.92
C TYR A 108 -10.77 -10.51 6.71
N ASP A 109 -11.55 -11.57 6.91
CA ASP A 109 -11.81 -12.57 5.88
C ASP A 109 -12.83 -12.13 4.82
N ILE A 110 -13.35 -10.90 4.87
CA ILE A 110 -14.26 -10.38 3.83
C ILE A 110 -13.56 -10.18 2.48
N PHE A 111 -12.23 -10.07 2.49
CA PHE A 111 -11.37 -10.09 1.32
C PHE A 111 -10.40 -11.26 1.43
N SER A 112 -10.43 -12.14 0.42
CA SER A 112 -9.47 -13.24 0.29
C SER A 112 -8.05 -12.72 0.02
N ASP A 113 -7.04 -13.57 0.20
CA ASP A 113 -5.66 -13.22 -0.16
C ASP A 113 -5.50 -12.76 -1.61
N ASN A 114 -6.31 -13.30 -2.53
CA ASN A 114 -6.27 -12.88 -3.93
C ASN A 114 -6.96 -11.52 -4.14
N ASP A 115 -8.05 -11.25 -3.43
CA ASP A 115 -8.69 -9.93 -3.42
C ASP A 115 -7.74 -8.88 -2.85
N ARG A 116 -6.98 -9.24 -1.81
CA ARG A 116 -6.03 -8.34 -1.14
C ARG A 116 -4.92 -7.85 -2.05
N LYS A 117 -4.50 -8.68 -3.00
CA LYS A 117 -3.52 -8.30 -4.04
C LYS A 117 -4.06 -7.26 -5.02
N GLU A 118 -5.36 -6.98 -5.06
CA GLU A 118 -5.91 -5.88 -5.88
C GLU A 118 -5.70 -4.50 -5.22
N PHE A 119 -5.27 -4.45 -3.96
CA PHE A 119 -5.03 -3.20 -3.25
C PHE A 119 -3.57 -2.76 -3.29
N ILE A 120 -3.34 -1.45 -3.31
CA ILE A 120 -2.01 -0.82 -3.39
C ILE A 120 -1.38 -0.48 -2.03
N PHE A 121 -1.96 -0.93 -0.91
CA PHE A 121 -1.57 -0.48 0.42
C PHE A 121 -0.45 -1.31 1.04
#